data_AF-A0A015LUW1-F1
#
_entry.id   AF-A0A015LUW1-F1
#
_cell.length_a   1.000
_cell.length_b   1.000
_cell.length_c   1.000
_cell.angle_alpha   90.00
_cell.angle_beta   90.00
_cell.angle_gamma   90.00
#
_symmetry.space_group_name_H-M   'P 1'
#
loop_
_entity.id
_entity.type
_entity.pdbx_description
1 polymer ?
#
loop_
_entity_poly.entity_id
_entity_poly.type
_entity_poly.pdbx_seq_one_letter_code
_entity_poly.pdbx_strand_id
1 'polypeptide(L)'
;MTSLIKNRRQEDPERKDLLGMLLNASERSMSDIELHYQAIEFLIAGSDTSSFSSAMTMIKLIQNPDKLDTLFKEIDESFPEFNIDKLPSHDKLKQLPYLNAVINETLRLHPINYDIGPGRITIEDTIIGDYFFPKGTTLAVNAYRLHHSSKYWGDDVEEFVPERWLNPERIPKDCFLPFSAGTRNCIGQNFAMMVIRIIVATLIQKYKFEDILNQDMDIVHYLTPSLKTKQYNVKIYSRN
;
A
#
# COMPACT_ATOMS: atom_id res chain seq x y z
N MET A 1 25.80 2.79 14.80
CA MET A 1 24.82 3.29 13.81
C MET A 1 25.47 3.76 12.52
N THR A 2 26.52 4.60 12.54
CA THR A 2 27.45 4.76 11.39
C THR A 2 28.15 3.45 10.99
N SER A 3 28.15 2.48 11.91
CA SER A 3 28.62 1.11 11.69
C SER A 3 27.89 0.39 10.56
N LEU A 4 26.59 0.62 10.31
CA LEU A 4 25.88 -0.08 9.23
C LEU A 4 26.49 0.28 7.85
N ILE A 5 26.64 1.58 7.59
CA ILE A 5 27.20 2.08 6.32
C ILE A 5 28.68 1.68 6.21
N LYS A 6 29.45 1.80 7.31
CA LYS A 6 30.86 1.41 7.35
C LYS A 6 31.05 -0.09 7.08
N ASN A 7 30.28 -0.95 7.75
CA ASN A 7 30.32 -2.39 7.54
C ASN A 7 29.89 -2.75 6.13
N ARG A 8 28.82 -2.14 5.60
CA ARG A 8 28.34 -2.37 4.23
C ARG A 8 29.39 -2.05 3.16
N ARG A 9 30.23 -1.03 3.37
CA ARG A 9 31.34 -0.69 2.48
C ARG A 9 32.49 -1.71 2.54
N GLN A 10 32.61 -2.45 3.65
CA GLN A 10 33.71 -3.40 3.90
C GLN A 10 33.34 -4.85 3.56
N GLU A 11 32.08 -5.24 3.72
CA GLU A 11 31.67 -6.65 3.69
C GLU A 11 31.29 -7.17 2.29
N ASP A 12 30.52 -6.40 1.51
CA ASP A 12 30.03 -6.88 0.21
C ASP A 12 29.59 -5.74 -0.72
N PRO A 13 30.51 -5.11 -1.48
CA PRO A 13 30.16 -4.00 -2.39
C PRO A 13 29.19 -4.40 -3.50
N GLU A 14 29.10 -5.69 -3.85
CA GLU A 14 28.33 -6.22 -4.99
C GLU A 14 26.90 -6.64 -4.61
N ARG A 15 26.56 -6.65 -3.31
CA ARG A 15 25.18 -6.94 -2.86
C ARG A 15 24.18 -6.02 -3.55
N LYS A 16 23.19 -6.63 -4.22
CA LYS A 16 22.11 -5.92 -4.91
C LYS A 16 20.96 -5.65 -3.96
N ASP A 17 21.06 -4.54 -3.23
CA ASP A 17 20.01 -4.01 -2.38
C ASP A 17 19.89 -2.48 -2.52
N LEU A 18 18.83 -1.91 -1.96
CA LEU A 18 18.57 -0.47 -2.06
C LEU A 18 19.73 0.36 -1.47
N LEU A 19 20.35 -0.13 -0.39
CA LEU A 19 21.51 0.53 0.20
C LEU A 19 22.74 0.51 -0.73
N GLY A 20 23.00 -0.60 -1.41
CA GLY A 20 24.02 -0.70 -2.44
C GLY A 20 23.78 0.23 -3.62
N MET A 21 22.52 0.34 -4.07
CA MET A 21 22.15 1.28 -5.12
C MET A 21 22.39 2.75 -4.70
N LEU A 22 22.07 3.12 -3.46
CA LEU A 22 22.36 4.46 -2.93
C LEU A 22 23.86 4.74 -2.81
N LEU A 23 24.64 3.75 -2.36
CA LEU A 23 26.10 3.85 -2.26
C LEU A 23 26.77 4.05 -3.62
N ASN A 24 26.21 3.44 -4.66
CA ASN A 24 26.74 3.45 -6.03
C ASN A 24 26.09 4.51 -6.93
N ALA A 25 25.25 5.40 -6.38
CA ALA A 25 24.59 6.45 -7.15
C ALA A 25 25.62 7.43 -7.75
N SER A 26 25.64 7.52 -9.09
CA SER A 26 26.69 8.22 -9.85
C SER A 26 26.49 9.74 -9.97
N GLU A 27 25.24 10.22 -9.90
CA GLU A 27 24.92 11.63 -10.16
C GLU A 27 25.17 12.56 -8.96
N ARG A 28 25.12 12.02 -7.73
CA ARG A 28 25.45 12.74 -6.50
C ARG A 28 25.89 11.74 -5.43
N SER A 29 27.15 11.86 -5.00
CA SER A 29 27.61 11.12 -3.83
C SER A 29 26.87 11.62 -2.59
N MET A 30 26.21 10.69 -1.89
CA MET A 30 25.59 10.96 -0.60
C MET A 30 26.63 10.79 0.50
N SER A 31 26.61 11.69 1.47
CA SER A 31 27.34 11.54 2.72
C SER A 31 26.81 10.33 3.52
N ASP A 32 27.64 9.77 4.41
CA ASP A 32 27.22 8.65 5.25
C ASP A 32 25.99 8.98 6.12
N ILE A 33 25.80 10.26 6.47
CA ILE A 33 24.62 10.71 7.22
C ILE A 33 23.37 10.80 6.35
N GLU A 34 23.48 11.27 5.10
CA GLU A 34 22.36 11.23 4.14
C GLU A 34 21.94 9.79 3.85
N LEU A 35 22.90 8.89 3.59
CA LEU A 35 22.64 7.47 3.39
C LEU A 35 21.93 6.84 4.57
N HIS A 36 22.34 7.21 5.79
CA HIS A 36 21.70 6.74 7.01
C HIS A 36 20.25 7.20 7.12
N TYR A 37 19.99 8.49 6.87
CA TYR A 37 18.61 9.01 6.90
C TYR A 37 17.73 8.39 5.81
N GLN A 38 18.24 8.21 4.59
CA GLN A 38 17.49 7.54 3.52
C GLN A 38 17.17 6.08 3.87
N ALA A 39 18.12 5.36 4.48
CA ALA A 39 17.89 3.97 4.90
C ALA A 39 16.80 3.87 5.98
N ILE A 40 16.79 4.79 6.95
CA ILE A 40 15.74 4.86 7.99
C ILE A 40 14.40 5.21 7.35
N GLU A 41 14.37 6.22 6.48
CA GLU A 41 13.15 6.67 5.79
C GLU A 41 12.51 5.52 5.01
N PHE A 42 13.31 4.77 4.23
CA PHE A 42 12.80 3.62 3.48
C PHE A 42 12.29 2.49 4.37
N LEU A 43 12.93 2.25 5.52
CA LEU A 43 12.47 1.23 6.45
C LEU A 43 11.11 1.61 7.05
N ILE A 44 10.97 2.84 7.52
CA ILE A 44 9.73 3.32 8.14
C ILE A 44 8.61 3.42 7.09
N ALA A 45 8.85 4.14 5.99
CA ALA A 45 7.85 4.37 4.97
C ALA A 45 7.42 3.07 4.26
N GLY A 46 8.35 2.13 4.05
CA GLY A 46 8.08 0.89 3.35
C GLY A 46 7.43 -0.20 4.22
N SER A 47 7.84 -0.31 5.49
CA SER A 47 7.38 -1.37 6.41
C SER A 47 5.93 -1.15 6.83
N ASP A 48 5.65 -0.02 7.46
CA ASP A 48 4.39 0.17 8.18
C ASP A 48 3.21 0.31 7.20
N THR A 49 3.40 1.05 6.11
CA THR A 49 2.35 1.28 5.11
C THR A 49 1.97 -0.01 4.36
N SER A 50 2.96 -0.81 3.95
CA SER A 50 2.73 -2.07 3.26
C SER A 50 2.12 -3.11 4.20
N SER A 51 2.55 -3.14 5.46
CA SER A 51 1.99 -4.03 6.49
C SER A 51 0.54 -3.71 6.79
N PHE A 52 0.22 -2.43 7.00
CA PHE A 52 -1.15 -1.97 7.21
C PHE A 52 -2.05 -2.30 6.01
N SER A 53 -1.58 -1.98 4.79
CA SER A 53 -2.35 -2.24 3.56
C SER A 53 -2.60 -3.74 3.35
N SER A 54 -1.59 -4.58 3.60
CA SER A 54 -1.72 -6.04 3.52
C SER A 54 -2.71 -6.57 4.57
N ALA A 55 -2.61 -6.09 5.82
CA ALA A 55 -3.52 -6.48 6.89
C ALA A 55 -4.97 -6.09 6.59
N MET A 56 -5.21 -4.84 6.16
CA MET A 56 -6.56 -4.39 5.78
C MET A 56 -7.09 -5.16 4.57
N THR A 57 -6.23 -5.54 3.62
CA THR A 57 -6.65 -6.35 2.47
C THR A 57 -7.15 -7.71 2.94
N MET A 58 -6.39 -8.38 3.82
CA MET A 58 -6.80 -9.65 4.39
C MET A 58 -8.08 -9.53 5.23
N ILE A 59 -8.20 -8.49 6.07
CA ILE A 59 -9.40 -8.27 6.89
C ILE A 59 -10.62 -8.07 5.99
N LYS A 60 -10.53 -7.24 4.95
CA LYS A 60 -11.65 -7.01 4.02
C LYS A 60 -12.05 -8.25 3.26
N LEU A 61 -11.10 -9.08 2.84
CA LEU A 61 -11.41 -10.38 2.25
C LEU A 61 -12.10 -11.32 3.24
N ILE A 62 -11.62 -11.39 4.48
CA ILE A 62 -12.17 -12.26 5.53
C ILE A 62 -13.60 -11.85 5.90
N GLN A 63 -13.88 -10.55 5.93
CA GLN A 63 -15.22 -9.98 6.13
C GLN A 63 -16.15 -10.17 4.92
N ASN A 64 -15.62 -10.52 3.75
CA ASN A 64 -16.37 -10.73 2.50
C ASN A 64 -16.01 -12.10 1.87
N PRO A 65 -16.50 -13.22 2.45
CA PRO A 65 -16.10 -14.58 2.05
C PRO A 65 -16.31 -14.89 0.56
N ASP A 66 -17.33 -14.32 -0.08
CA ASP A 66 -17.59 -14.49 -1.51
C ASP A 66 -16.47 -13.89 -2.38
N LYS A 67 -15.90 -12.75 -1.95
CA LYS A 67 -14.76 -12.09 -2.59
C LYS A 67 -13.47 -12.85 -2.34
N LEU A 68 -13.28 -13.36 -1.12
CA LEU A 68 -12.16 -14.24 -0.78
C LEU A 68 -12.18 -15.52 -1.62
N ASP A 69 -13.33 -16.16 -1.79
CA ASP A 69 -13.47 -17.37 -2.61
C ASP A 69 -13.20 -17.10 -4.10
N THR A 70 -13.63 -15.94 -4.60
CA THR A 70 -13.36 -15.51 -5.98
C THR A 70 -11.86 -15.28 -6.20
N LEU A 71 -11.20 -14.56 -5.28
CA LEU A 71 -9.76 -14.34 -5.34
C LEU A 71 -8.96 -15.64 -5.18
N PHE A 72 -9.39 -16.53 -4.29
CA PHE A 72 -8.76 -17.84 -4.12
C PHE A 72 -8.76 -18.62 -5.43
N LYS A 73 -9.88 -18.68 -6.16
CA LYS A 73 -9.96 -19.36 -7.46
C LYS A 73 -8.99 -18.78 -8.48
N GLU A 74 -8.93 -17.44 -8.61
CA GLU A 74 -8.00 -16.79 -9.54
C GLU A 74 -6.53 -17.12 -9.21
N ILE A 75 -6.17 -17.14 -7.93
CA ILE A 75 -4.83 -17.48 -7.47
C ILE A 75 -4.52 -18.96 -7.71
N ASP A 76 -5.45 -19.86 -7.37
CA ASP A 76 -5.28 -21.32 -7.50
C ASP A 76 -5.13 -21.73 -8.97
N GLU A 77 -5.94 -21.18 -9.86
CA GLU A 77 -5.81 -21.39 -11.32
C GLU A 77 -4.49 -20.86 -11.86
N SER A 78 -3.98 -19.76 -11.28
CA SER A 78 -2.71 -19.16 -11.67
C SER A 78 -1.49 -19.86 -11.07
N PHE A 79 -1.65 -20.51 -9.93
CA PHE A 79 -0.58 -21.16 -9.18
C PHE A 79 -1.13 -22.49 -8.63
N PRO A 80 -1.31 -23.51 -9.48
CA PRO A 80 -1.99 -24.76 -9.10
C PRO A 80 -1.24 -25.59 -8.05
N GLU A 81 0.04 -25.31 -7.82
CA GLU A 81 0.85 -25.96 -6.80
C GLU A 81 1.41 -24.91 -5.85
N PHE A 82 1.01 -24.97 -4.58
CA PHE A 82 1.64 -24.20 -3.53
C PHE A 82 3.00 -24.81 -3.19
N ASN A 83 4.05 -23.99 -3.18
CA ASN A 83 5.36 -24.39 -2.69
C ASN A 83 5.95 -23.26 -1.84
N ILE A 84 6.22 -23.53 -0.57
CA ILE A 84 6.78 -22.54 0.36
C ILE A 84 8.18 -22.08 -0.05
N ASP A 85 8.95 -22.95 -0.71
CA ASP A 85 10.28 -22.64 -1.23
C ASP A 85 10.21 -21.87 -2.56
N LYS A 86 9.02 -21.76 -3.16
CA LYS A 86 8.79 -21.06 -4.42
C LYS A 86 7.53 -20.19 -4.34
N LEU A 87 7.71 -19.01 -3.77
CA LEU A 87 6.66 -18.00 -3.66
C LEU A 87 6.06 -17.61 -5.03
N PRO A 88 4.77 -17.20 -5.08
CA PRO A 88 4.15 -16.71 -6.31
C PRO A 88 4.94 -15.56 -6.93
N SER A 89 5.24 -15.66 -8.23
CA SER A 89 6.01 -14.65 -8.94
C SER A 89 5.24 -13.34 -9.07
N HIS A 90 5.89 -12.23 -8.70
CA HIS A 90 5.33 -10.89 -8.87
C HIS A 90 4.89 -10.60 -10.32
N ASP A 91 5.67 -11.05 -11.31
CA ASP A 91 5.38 -10.79 -12.72
C ASP A 91 4.09 -11.45 -13.21
N LYS A 92 3.68 -12.54 -12.57
CA LYS A 92 2.38 -13.17 -12.82
C LYS A 92 1.28 -12.53 -11.96
N LEU A 93 1.56 -12.27 -10.68
CA LEU A 93 0.62 -11.61 -9.76
C LEU A 93 0.15 -10.23 -10.25
N LYS A 94 1.04 -9.44 -10.86
CA LYS A 94 0.69 -8.12 -11.41
C LYS A 94 -0.33 -8.19 -12.55
N GLN A 95 -0.52 -9.35 -13.17
CA GLN A 95 -1.46 -9.58 -14.26
C GLN A 95 -2.81 -10.16 -13.80
N LEU A 96 -2.97 -10.47 -12.51
CA LEU A 96 -4.20 -11.05 -11.97
C LEU A 96 -5.23 -9.94 -11.72
N PRO A 97 -6.27 -9.81 -12.54
CA PRO A 97 -7.17 -8.65 -12.46
C PRO A 97 -7.89 -8.56 -11.12
N TYR A 98 -8.36 -9.67 -10.56
CA TYR A 98 -9.15 -9.65 -9.32
C TYR A 98 -8.29 -9.41 -8.08
N LEU A 99 -7.07 -9.97 -8.02
CA LEU A 99 -6.08 -9.64 -6.97
C LEU A 99 -5.80 -8.13 -6.93
N ASN A 100 -5.57 -7.52 -8.09
CA ASN A 100 -5.30 -6.09 -8.18
C ASN A 100 -6.54 -5.26 -7.85
N ALA A 101 -7.72 -5.72 -8.23
CA ALA A 101 -8.99 -5.10 -7.88
C ALA A 101 -9.22 -5.08 -6.36
N VAL A 102 -8.98 -6.20 -5.68
CA VAL A 102 -9.10 -6.35 -4.23
C VAL A 102 -8.14 -5.41 -3.50
N ILE A 103 -6.87 -5.34 -3.93
CA ILE A 103 -5.88 -4.46 -3.33
C ILE A 103 -6.26 -2.99 -3.55
N ASN A 104 -6.65 -2.60 -4.77
CA ASN A 104 -7.04 -1.23 -5.06
C ASN A 104 -8.28 -0.80 -4.27
N GLU A 105 -9.29 -1.67 -4.15
CA GLU A 105 -10.49 -1.37 -3.36
C GLU A 105 -10.17 -1.23 -1.88
N THR A 106 -9.24 -2.05 -1.38
CA THR A 106 -8.73 -1.90 -0.02
C THR A 106 -8.03 -0.56 0.14
N LEU A 107 -7.15 -0.16 -0.79
CA LEU A 107 -6.44 1.12 -0.73
C LEU A 107 -7.38 2.33 -0.89
N ARG A 108 -8.56 2.16 -1.49
CA ARG A 108 -9.61 3.18 -1.59
C ARG A 108 -10.32 3.35 -0.25
N LEU A 109 -10.82 2.26 0.32
CA LEU A 109 -11.52 2.30 1.61
C LEU A 109 -10.57 2.59 2.78
N HIS A 110 -9.33 2.13 2.68
CA HIS A 110 -8.33 2.17 3.74
C HIS A 110 -7.01 2.81 3.28
N PRO A 111 -7.03 4.08 2.80
CA PRO A 111 -5.82 4.75 2.32
C PRO A 111 -4.89 5.06 3.48
N ILE A 112 -3.57 5.09 3.24
CA ILE A 112 -2.61 5.44 4.29
C ILE A 112 -2.88 6.83 4.88
N ASN A 113 -3.33 7.78 4.05
CA ASN A 113 -3.61 9.16 4.46
C ASN A 113 -5.08 9.34 4.87
N TYR A 114 -5.44 8.89 6.09
CA TYR A 114 -6.79 9.05 6.65
C TYR A 114 -7.15 10.49 7.04
N ASP A 115 -6.18 11.22 7.60
CA ASP A 115 -6.43 12.54 8.19
C ASP A 115 -5.91 13.66 7.27
N ILE A 116 -4.61 13.95 7.32
CA ILE A 116 -3.97 14.96 6.50
C ILE A 116 -2.91 14.30 5.63
N GLY A 117 -3.07 14.40 4.31
CA GLY A 117 -2.05 13.97 3.35
C GLY A 117 -0.82 14.90 3.38
N PRO A 118 0.27 14.55 2.67
CA PRO A 118 1.47 15.37 2.63
C PRO A 118 1.14 16.78 2.12
N GLY A 119 1.47 17.78 2.93
CA GLY A 119 1.22 19.19 2.62
C GLY A 119 2.03 19.67 1.41
N ARG A 120 1.40 20.51 0.61
CA ARG A 120 2.00 21.29 -0.49
C ARG A 120 1.96 22.76 -0.12
N ILE A 121 2.99 23.50 -0.50
CA ILE A 121 3.04 24.94 -0.27
C ILE A 121 2.90 25.65 -1.62
N THR A 122 1.99 26.62 -1.70
CA THR A 122 1.86 27.47 -2.89
C THR A 122 3.13 28.31 -3.06
N ILE A 123 3.77 28.23 -4.22
CA ILE A 123 5.02 28.97 -4.51
C ILE A 123 4.77 30.40 -5.02
N GLU A 124 3.53 30.67 -5.40
CA GLU A 124 2.97 31.94 -5.85
C GLU A 124 1.49 32.01 -5.49
N ASP A 125 0.88 33.18 -5.62
CA ASP A 125 -0.55 33.35 -5.49
C ASP A 125 -1.25 32.48 -6.54
N THR A 126 -2.21 31.66 -6.12
CA THR A 126 -2.78 30.59 -6.95
C THR A 126 -4.28 30.50 -6.75
N ILE A 127 -5.01 30.20 -7.83
CA ILE A 127 -6.45 29.90 -7.79
C ILE A 127 -6.64 28.41 -8.04
N ILE A 128 -7.34 27.71 -7.14
CA ILE A 128 -7.71 26.30 -7.29
C ILE A 128 -9.23 26.19 -7.21
N GLY A 129 -9.87 25.76 -8.30
CA GLY A 129 -11.32 25.87 -8.45
C GLY A 129 -11.72 27.34 -8.36
N ASP A 130 -12.64 27.66 -7.44
CA ASP A 130 -13.15 29.02 -7.23
C ASP A 130 -12.46 29.75 -6.05
N TYR A 131 -11.38 29.17 -5.50
CA TYR A 131 -10.72 29.69 -4.30
C TYR A 131 -9.34 30.26 -4.59
N PHE A 132 -9.08 31.47 -4.07
CA PHE A 132 -7.76 32.11 -4.09
C PHE A 132 -6.92 31.72 -2.87
N PHE A 133 -5.67 31.37 -3.12
CA PHE A 133 -4.69 31.01 -2.10
C PHE A 133 -3.44 31.88 -2.26
N PRO A 134 -3.09 32.70 -1.26
CA PRO A 134 -1.84 33.46 -1.26
C PRO A 134 -0.62 32.53 -1.35
N LYS A 135 0.50 33.05 -1.88
CA LYS A 135 1.81 32.41 -1.79
C LYS A 135 2.15 32.04 -0.34
N GLY A 136 2.70 30.85 -0.14
CA GLY A 136 3.08 30.32 1.18
C GLY A 136 1.95 29.59 1.90
N THR A 137 0.77 29.45 1.29
CA THR A 137 -0.34 28.67 1.87
C THR A 137 -0.01 27.18 1.82
N THR A 138 -0.15 26.49 2.95
CA THR A 138 -0.08 25.03 3.00
C THR A 138 -1.44 24.41 2.70
N LEU A 139 -1.47 23.53 1.71
CA LEU A 139 -2.64 22.80 1.24
C LEU A 139 -2.37 21.30 1.36
N ALA A 140 -3.35 20.53 1.82
CA ALA A 140 -3.24 19.08 1.88
C ALA A 140 -4.48 18.44 1.25
N VAL A 141 -4.26 17.38 0.45
CA VAL A 141 -5.36 16.58 -0.10
C VAL A 141 -5.69 15.48 0.91
N ASN A 142 -6.93 15.48 1.40
CA ASN A 142 -7.43 14.37 2.20
C ASN A 142 -7.89 13.24 1.26
N ALA A 143 -7.05 12.22 1.10
CA ALA A 143 -7.32 11.08 0.24
C ALA A 143 -8.54 10.28 0.72
N TYR A 144 -8.70 10.10 2.02
CA TYR A 144 -9.85 9.40 2.61
C TYR A 144 -11.18 10.03 2.21
N ARG A 145 -11.33 11.36 2.36
CA ARG A 145 -12.54 12.09 1.94
C ARG A 145 -12.77 12.00 0.43
N LEU A 146 -11.71 12.05 -0.37
CA LEU A 146 -11.83 11.89 -1.82
C LEU A 146 -12.29 10.47 -2.21
N HIS A 147 -11.76 9.44 -1.53
CA HIS A 147 -12.07 8.04 -1.78
C HIS A 147 -13.43 7.61 -1.22
N HIS A 148 -13.97 8.37 -0.26
CA HIS A 148 -15.29 8.16 0.37
C HIS A 148 -16.35 9.16 -0.11
N SER A 149 -16.08 9.91 -1.18
CA SER A 149 -17.04 10.86 -1.75
C SER A 149 -18.04 10.14 -2.66
N SER A 150 -19.30 10.07 -2.24
CA SER A 150 -20.39 9.48 -3.05
C SER A 150 -20.59 10.18 -4.40
N LYS A 151 -20.20 11.46 -4.49
CA LYS A 151 -20.14 12.21 -5.76
C LYS A 151 -19.31 11.48 -6.83
N TYR A 152 -18.24 10.81 -6.43
CA TYR A 152 -17.35 10.11 -7.35
C TYR A 152 -17.61 8.60 -7.34
N TRP A 153 -17.85 8.02 -6.17
CA TRP A 153 -17.87 6.56 -6.01
C TRP A 153 -19.27 5.94 -5.97
N GLY A 154 -20.33 6.75 -5.97
CA GLY A 154 -21.72 6.30 -5.86
C GLY A 154 -22.17 6.12 -4.41
N ASP A 155 -23.40 5.62 -4.23
CA ASP A 155 -24.01 5.46 -2.90
C ASP A 155 -23.43 4.28 -2.12
N ASP A 156 -22.88 3.29 -2.81
CA ASP A 156 -22.20 2.11 -2.25
C ASP A 156 -20.72 2.37 -1.92
N VAL A 157 -20.37 3.64 -1.64
CA VAL A 157 -18.98 4.08 -1.44
C VAL A 157 -18.32 3.47 -0.20
N GLU A 158 -19.09 3.08 0.81
CA GLU A 158 -18.57 2.43 2.02
C GLU A 158 -18.41 0.90 1.86
N GLU A 159 -18.99 0.33 0.79
CA GLU A 159 -18.98 -1.10 0.53
C GLU A 159 -17.66 -1.56 -0.09
N PHE A 160 -17.24 -2.78 0.22
CA PHE A 160 -16.06 -3.40 -0.38
C PHE A 160 -16.42 -4.07 -1.71
N VAL A 161 -16.23 -3.34 -2.82
CA VAL A 161 -16.61 -3.79 -4.16
C VAL A 161 -15.39 -3.85 -5.10
N PRO A 162 -14.57 -4.92 -5.06
CA PRO A 162 -13.44 -5.10 -5.99
C PRO A 162 -13.86 -4.99 -7.47
N GLU A 163 -15.08 -5.40 -7.82
CA GLU A 163 -15.55 -5.44 -9.21
C GLU A 163 -15.53 -4.06 -9.91
N ARG A 164 -15.50 -2.96 -9.14
CA ARG A 164 -15.30 -1.59 -9.66
C ARG A 164 -14.06 -1.49 -10.55
N TRP A 165 -12.99 -2.17 -10.15
CA TRP A 165 -11.66 -2.08 -10.77
C TRP A 165 -11.50 -2.97 -12.00
N LEU A 166 -12.47 -3.85 -12.27
CA LEU A 166 -12.47 -4.70 -13.47
C LEU A 166 -12.89 -3.92 -14.73
N ASN A 167 -13.44 -2.71 -14.56
CA ASN A 167 -13.77 -1.80 -15.64
C ASN A 167 -13.09 -0.43 -15.40
N PRO A 168 -11.78 -0.29 -15.68
CA PRO A 168 -11.02 0.92 -15.37
C PRO A 168 -11.61 2.21 -15.97
N GLU A 169 -12.29 2.11 -17.10
CA GLU A 169 -12.96 3.25 -17.77
C GLU A 169 -14.07 3.88 -16.92
N ARG A 170 -14.64 3.13 -15.97
CA ARG A 170 -15.68 3.60 -15.05
C ARG A 170 -15.12 4.21 -13.77
N ILE A 171 -13.82 4.10 -13.54
CA ILE A 171 -13.19 4.70 -12.36
C ILE A 171 -13.12 6.23 -12.58
N PRO A 172 -13.63 7.03 -11.63
CA PRO A 172 -13.57 8.48 -11.75
C PRO A 172 -12.12 8.96 -11.84
N LYS A 173 -11.84 9.82 -12.82
CA LYS A 173 -10.49 10.38 -13.03
C LYS A 173 -10.05 11.19 -11.81
N ASP A 174 -8.77 11.09 -11.48
CA ASP A 174 -8.11 11.85 -10.40
C ASP A 174 -8.74 11.70 -9.01
N CYS A 175 -9.60 10.68 -8.80
CA CYS A 175 -10.29 10.42 -7.55
C CYS A 175 -9.70 9.26 -6.75
N PHE A 176 -8.63 8.62 -7.26
CA PHE A 176 -7.90 7.56 -6.59
C PHE A 176 -6.42 7.94 -6.46
N LEU A 177 -5.98 8.11 -5.21
CA LEU A 177 -4.68 8.69 -4.84
C LEU A 177 -4.01 7.93 -3.68
N PRO A 178 -3.92 6.59 -3.72
CA PRO A 178 -3.33 5.80 -2.63
C PRO A 178 -1.83 6.07 -2.43
N PHE A 179 -1.16 6.57 -3.48
CA PHE A 179 0.27 6.86 -3.52
C PHE A 179 0.57 8.34 -3.76
N SER A 180 -0.39 9.24 -3.51
CA SER A 180 -0.31 10.67 -3.88
C SER A 180 -0.12 10.87 -5.40
N ALA A 181 0.27 12.06 -5.84
CA ALA A 181 0.41 12.42 -7.26
C ALA A 181 1.58 13.39 -7.54
N GLY A 182 1.97 13.49 -8.81
CA GLY A 182 3.03 14.37 -9.29
C GLY A 182 4.43 13.92 -8.86
N THR A 183 5.40 14.84 -8.93
CA THR A 183 6.83 14.56 -8.69
C THR A 183 7.17 14.14 -7.25
N ARG A 184 6.21 14.25 -6.33
CA ARG A 184 6.33 13.87 -4.91
C ARG A 184 5.37 12.74 -4.54
N ASN A 185 4.94 11.95 -5.52
CA ASN A 185 4.22 10.71 -5.26
C ASN A 185 5.14 9.67 -4.57
N CYS A 186 4.55 8.55 -4.14
CA CYS A 186 5.29 7.50 -3.44
C CYS A 186 6.34 6.87 -4.36
N ILE A 187 7.61 7.10 -4.07
CA ILE A 187 8.74 6.46 -4.77
C ILE A 187 8.72 4.92 -4.63
N GLY A 188 8.14 4.43 -3.53
CA GLY A 188 8.02 3.01 -3.22
C GLY A 188 6.79 2.30 -3.81
N GLN A 189 5.93 2.97 -4.58
CA GLN A 189 4.63 2.41 -5.00
C GLN A 189 4.75 1.03 -5.68
N ASN A 190 5.74 0.84 -6.54
CA ASN A 190 5.93 -0.42 -7.27
C ASN A 190 6.39 -1.54 -6.32
N PHE A 191 7.27 -1.21 -5.37
CA PHE A 191 7.74 -2.14 -4.36
C PHE A 191 6.63 -2.51 -3.37
N ALA A 192 5.85 -1.53 -2.91
CA ALA A 192 4.71 -1.76 -2.02
C ALA A 192 3.67 -2.68 -2.68
N MET A 193 3.27 -2.39 -3.92
CA MET A 193 2.34 -3.25 -4.66
C MET A 193 2.90 -4.65 -4.91
N MET A 194 4.21 -4.80 -5.10
CA MET A 194 4.84 -6.12 -5.17
C MET A 194 4.71 -6.89 -3.86
N VAL A 195 5.09 -6.27 -2.75
CA VAL A 195 5.05 -6.88 -1.42
C VAL A 195 3.62 -7.27 -1.05
N ILE A 196 2.65 -6.37 -1.21
CA ILE A 196 1.23 -6.63 -0.87
C ILE A 196 0.69 -7.81 -1.69
N ARG A 197 0.92 -7.83 -3.01
CA ARG A 197 0.48 -8.94 -3.87
C ARG A 197 1.06 -10.29 -3.43
N ILE A 198 2.36 -10.33 -3.13
CA ILE A 198 3.03 -11.57 -2.70
C ILE A 198 2.47 -12.04 -1.36
N ILE A 199 2.32 -11.14 -0.39
CA ILE A 199 1.77 -11.48 0.93
C ILE A 199 0.36 -12.04 0.79
N VAL A 200 -0.54 -11.29 0.14
CA VAL A 200 -1.95 -11.67 -0.01
C VAL A 200 -2.08 -13.01 -0.73
N ALA A 201 -1.41 -13.17 -1.87
CA ALA A 201 -1.49 -14.41 -2.64
C ALA A 201 -0.94 -15.61 -1.87
N THR A 202 0.21 -15.46 -1.21
CA THR A 202 0.84 -16.54 -0.42
C THR A 202 -0.07 -16.98 0.72
N LEU A 203 -0.67 -16.02 1.45
CA LEU A 203 -1.56 -16.33 2.58
C LEU A 203 -2.83 -17.04 2.13
N ILE A 204 -3.48 -16.55 1.07
CA ILE A 204 -4.73 -17.13 0.54
C ILE A 204 -4.51 -18.53 -0.01
N GLN A 205 -3.38 -18.76 -0.69
CA GLN A 205 -3.05 -20.07 -1.24
C GLN A 205 -2.77 -21.10 -0.13
N LYS A 206 -2.09 -20.68 0.94
CA LYS A 206 -1.68 -21.59 2.03
C LYS A 206 -2.78 -21.85 3.06
N TYR A 207 -3.67 -20.91 3.29
CA TYR A 207 -4.60 -20.95 4.41
C TYR A 207 -6.03 -20.61 4.02
N LYS A 208 -6.97 -21.20 4.77
CA LYS A 208 -8.35 -20.77 4.85
C LYS A 208 -8.51 -19.93 6.12
N PHE A 209 -9.26 -18.85 6.00
CA PHE A 209 -9.51 -17.91 7.08
C PHE A 209 -10.98 -17.88 7.43
N GLU A 210 -11.29 -17.67 8.70
CA GLU A 210 -12.65 -17.41 9.19
C GLU A 210 -12.60 -16.22 10.15
N ASP A 211 -13.57 -15.33 9.99
CA ASP A 211 -13.66 -14.11 10.78
C ASP A 211 -14.04 -14.38 12.24
N ILE A 212 -13.61 -13.48 13.13
CA ILE A 212 -14.14 -13.36 14.48
C ILE A 212 -14.94 -12.06 14.53
N LEU A 213 -16.26 -12.18 14.63
CA LEU A 213 -17.19 -11.06 14.49
C LEU A 213 -17.04 -10.02 15.62
N ASN A 214 -17.47 -8.78 15.33
CA ASN A 214 -17.59 -7.67 16.28
C ASN A 214 -16.27 -7.23 16.94
N GLN A 215 -15.16 -7.35 16.21
CA GLN A 215 -13.88 -6.78 16.65
C GLN A 215 -13.82 -5.27 16.39
N ASP A 216 -13.14 -4.55 17.28
CA ASP A 216 -12.89 -3.12 17.13
C ASP A 216 -11.93 -2.85 15.96
N MET A 217 -12.38 -2.00 15.04
CA MET A 217 -11.67 -1.60 13.83
C MET A 217 -11.35 -0.10 13.82
N ASP A 218 -11.45 0.58 14.96
CA ASP A 218 -11.05 1.97 15.11
C ASP A 218 -9.60 2.16 14.63
N ILE A 219 -9.41 3.13 13.73
CA ILE A 219 -8.09 3.46 13.18
C ILE A 219 -7.57 4.70 13.90
N VAL A 220 -6.33 4.59 14.38
CA VAL A 220 -5.57 5.71 14.93
C VAL A 220 -4.41 6.04 13.99
N HIS A 221 -4.10 7.33 13.86
CA HIS A 221 -3.01 7.79 13.02
C HIS A 221 -1.83 8.20 13.91
N TYR A 222 -0.71 7.49 13.78
CA TYR A 222 0.57 7.89 14.39
C TYR A 222 1.42 8.57 13.32
N LEU A 223 2.53 7.94 12.92
CA LEU A 223 3.22 8.26 11.67
C LEU A 223 2.53 7.61 10.46
N THR A 224 1.92 6.45 10.70
CA THR A 224 1.12 5.67 9.76
C THR A 224 -0.16 5.21 10.46
N PRO A 225 -1.22 4.85 9.73
CA PRO A 225 -2.44 4.34 10.34
C PRO A 225 -2.21 2.97 10.95
N SER A 226 -2.89 2.72 12.07
CA SER A 226 -2.89 1.43 12.76
C SER A 226 -4.25 1.20 13.42
N LEU A 227 -4.61 -0.06 13.65
CA LEU A 227 -5.73 -0.37 14.51
C LEU A 227 -5.44 0.11 15.93
N LYS A 228 -6.41 0.75 16.56
CA LYS A 228 -6.34 1.23 17.94
C LYS A 228 -5.97 0.12 18.93
N THR A 229 -6.52 -1.08 18.69
CA THR A 229 -6.25 -2.30 19.46
C THR A 229 -4.88 -2.92 19.14
N LYS A 230 -4.23 -2.51 18.04
CA LYS A 230 -3.02 -3.11 17.46
C LYS A 230 -3.15 -4.58 17.06
N GLN A 231 -4.37 -5.12 17.00
CA GLN A 231 -4.61 -6.52 16.68
C GLN A 231 -5.96 -6.73 15.99
N TYR A 232 -6.00 -7.72 15.11
CA TYR A 232 -7.22 -8.29 14.55
C TYR A 232 -7.05 -9.82 14.54
N ASN A 233 -7.91 -10.52 15.27
CA ASN A 233 -7.79 -11.96 15.44
C ASN A 233 -8.60 -12.70 14.36
N VAL A 234 -8.05 -13.79 13.84
CA VAL A 234 -8.68 -14.62 12.82
C VAL A 234 -8.47 -16.09 13.15
N LYS A 235 -9.39 -16.96 12.72
CA LYS A 235 -9.14 -18.41 12.74
C LYS A 235 -8.46 -18.79 11.43
N ILE A 236 -7.42 -19.61 11.52
CA ILE A 236 -6.60 -20.02 10.38
C ILE A 236 -6.60 -21.54 10.30
N TYR A 237 -6.87 -22.06 9.12
CA TYR A 237 -6.83 -23.49 8.81
C TYR A 237 -5.85 -23.71 7.66
N SER A 238 -4.99 -24.73 7.74
CA SER A 238 -4.16 -25.10 6.60
C SER A 238 -5.04 -25.53 5.44
N ARG A 239 -4.74 -25.08 4.23
CA ARG A 239 -5.23 -25.73 3.01
C ARG A 239 -4.34 -26.96 2.75
N ASN A 240 -4.96 -28.06 2.36
CA ASN A 240 -4.27 -29.29 1.97
C ASN A 240 -3.83 -29.19 0.52
#